data_AF-A0A087CFM0-F1
#
_entry.id   AF-A0A087CFM0-F1
#
_cell.length_a   1.000
_cell.length_b   1.000
_cell.length_c   1.000
_cell.angle_alpha   90.00
_cell.angle_beta   90.00
_cell.angle_gamma   90.00
#
_symmetry.space_group_name_H-M   'P 1'
#
loop_
_entity.id
_entity.type
_entity.pdbx_description
1 polymer ?
#
loop_
_entity_poly.entity_id
_entity_poly.type
_entity_poly.pdbx_seq_one_letter_code
_entity_poly.pdbx_strand_id
1 'polypeptide(L)'
;MSIPLILASKSRPRRDLLYGAGICPTIRESHVDEEAALASTAKERGIDAQMMPAEERVATLAREKALAVAQSFGAVARTASEAQGDLQISYPLKDGYGSISKVTPIQDAINAHNGLTSASVGPLVIGCDSMFSLDGVVYGKPHSEENARERLRQMRGKTGTLWTGHCLIDVASGRELHAVSHSQVSFGDFTDQDIEDYIATKEPLEVAGSFTLEGFGSAFISGIQGDPSGVIGLSLPTLRTLVESLGIRWTQLWNLSREQKQGTNPDNPDAPSSNVHQPGDGWIDCACGHRHWGLNGASGVLLARRDQESGRITDVLLQHRALWSAEGGTWGAPGGATADGESPLEGALRESFEEANIQPEDIRVVGSYREDHGPWGYATVFAFEKPGHQVQPQANDDESMSVEWVPFDKVAQYKLISPLQRDWPEFEERLKSLAAQDRPQR
;
A
#
# COMPACT_ATOMS: atom_id res chain seq x y z
N MET A 1 -5.60 -18.28 9.54
CA MET A 1 -5.69 -17.04 8.74
C MET A 1 -4.87 -17.23 7.48
N SER A 2 -5.32 -16.64 6.37
CA SER A 2 -4.52 -16.55 5.15
C SER A 2 -3.27 -15.70 5.40
N ILE A 3 -2.19 -15.97 4.67
CA ILE A 3 -1.00 -15.13 4.68
C ILE A 3 -1.29 -13.94 3.74
N PRO A 4 -1.18 -12.67 4.22
CA PRO A 4 -1.44 -11.52 3.37
C PRO A 4 -0.42 -11.43 2.22
N LEU A 5 -0.90 -11.02 1.05
CA LEU A 5 -0.07 -10.71 -0.12
C LEU A 5 -0.19 -9.22 -0.44
N ILE A 6 0.94 -8.53 -0.50
CA ILE A 6 1.06 -7.13 -0.89
C ILE A 6 1.55 -7.09 -2.34
N LEU A 7 0.76 -6.50 -3.23
CA LEU A 7 1.19 -6.25 -4.61
C LEU A 7 1.86 -4.87 -4.68
N ALA A 8 3.18 -4.85 -4.92
CA ALA A 8 3.98 -3.65 -5.10
C ALA A 8 3.78 -3.04 -6.51
N SER A 9 2.53 -2.72 -6.87
CA SER A 9 2.16 -2.20 -8.19
C SER A 9 0.74 -1.61 -8.20
N LYS A 10 0.52 -0.49 -8.91
CA LYS A 10 -0.82 0.03 -9.27
C LYS A 10 -1.48 -0.68 -10.46
N SER A 11 -0.85 -1.73 -11.01
CA SER A 11 -1.34 -2.41 -12.21
C SER A 11 -2.66 -3.16 -11.94
N ARG A 12 -3.75 -2.63 -12.51
CA ARG A 12 -5.08 -3.25 -12.45
C ARG A 12 -5.09 -4.68 -13.03
N PRO A 13 -4.47 -4.98 -14.18
CA PRO A 13 -4.40 -6.35 -14.70
C PRO A 13 -3.70 -7.36 -13.77
N ARG A 14 -2.58 -6.96 -13.12
CA ARG A 14 -1.89 -7.81 -12.14
C ARG A 14 -2.75 -8.11 -10.92
N ARG A 15 -3.46 -7.10 -10.42
CA ARG A 15 -4.45 -7.26 -9.34
C ARG A 15 -5.54 -8.23 -9.75
N ASP A 16 -6.15 -8.03 -10.92
CA ASP A 16 -7.29 -8.84 -11.37
C ASP A 16 -6.90 -10.33 -11.56
N LEU A 17 -5.66 -10.61 -11.98
CA LEU A 17 -5.09 -11.96 -11.97
C LEU A 17 -5.08 -12.59 -10.57
N LEU A 18 -4.65 -11.86 -9.55
CA LEU A 18 -4.63 -12.33 -8.17
C LEU A 18 -6.05 -12.59 -7.65
N TYR A 19 -7.00 -11.68 -7.92
CA TYR A 19 -8.41 -11.85 -7.56
C TYR A 19 -8.99 -13.12 -8.19
N GLY A 20 -8.77 -13.32 -9.50
CA GLY A 20 -9.16 -14.55 -10.20
C GLY A 20 -8.57 -15.79 -9.53
N ALA A 21 -7.33 -15.71 -9.06
CA ALA A 21 -6.63 -16.77 -8.34
C ALA A 21 -7.08 -16.97 -6.88
N GLY A 22 -7.98 -16.14 -6.34
CA GLY A 22 -8.51 -16.23 -4.97
C GLY A 22 -7.76 -15.46 -3.93
N ILE A 23 -6.96 -14.49 -4.37
CA ILE A 23 -6.14 -13.65 -3.53
C ILE A 23 -6.62 -12.21 -3.76
N CYS A 24 -7.12 -11.58 -2.72
CA CYS A 24 -7.33 -10.15 -2.61
C CYS A 24 -6.03 -9.55 -2.05
N PRO A 25 -5.14 -9.00 -2.89
CA PRO A 25 -3.91 -8.39 -2.40
C PRO A 25 -4.18 -7.01 -1.80
N THR A 26 -3.35 -6.62 -0.85
CA THR A 26 -3.18 -5.22 -0.48
C THR A 26 -2.34 -4.53 -1.56
N ILE A 27 -2.81 -3.40 -2.11
CA ILE A 27 -2.12 -2.71 -3.21
C ILE A 27 -1.22 -1.61 -2.67
N ARG A 28 0.09 -1.70 -2.95
CA ARG A 28 1.05 -0.65 -2.58
C ARG A 28 1.81 -0.20 -3.81
N GLU A 29 1.79 1.10 -4.08
CA GLU A 29 2.64 1.64 -5.14
C GLU A 29 4.10 1.64 -4.67
N SER A 30 4.98 1.19 -5.54
CA SER A 30 6.42 1.33 -5.36
C SER A 30 6.87 2.62 -6.05
N HIS A 31 7.42 3.58 -5.30
CA HIS A 31 8.08 4.75 -5.86
C HIS A 31 9.57 4.42 -6.12
N VAL A 32 9.85 3.83 -7.28
CA VAL A 32 11.20 3.45 -7.70
C VAL A 32 11.62 4.30 -8.88
N ASP A 33 12.81 4.90 -8.79
CA ASP A 33 13.49 5.47 -9.94
C ASP A 33 14.05 4.33 -10.80
N GLU A 34 13.27 3.91 -11.79
CA GLU A 34 13.60 2.77 -12.65
C GLU A 34 14.90 3.00 -13.45
N GLU A 35 15.16 4.23 -13.87
CA GLU A 35 16.38 4.57 -14.62
C GLU A 35 17.62 4.46 -13.73
N ALA A 36 17.56 5.02 -12.52
CA ALA A 36 18.64 4.93 -11.55
C ALA A 36 18.91 3.48 -11.12
N ALA A 37 17.86 2.68 -10.90
CA ALA A 37 17.97 1.26 -10.55
C ALA A 37 18.70 0.45 -11.64
N LEU A 38 18.31 0.64 -12.90
CA LEU A 38 18.94 -0.02 -14.04
C LEU A 38 20.39 0.46 -14.24
N ALA A 39 20.65 1.77 -14.09
CA ALA A 39 21.99 2.33 -14.21
C ALA A 39 22.94 1.81 -13.12
N SER A 40 22.47 1.68 -11.88
CA SER A 40 23.25 1.11 -10.78
C SER A 40 23.63 -0.34 -11.08
N THR A 41 22.65 -1.15 -11.49
CA THR A 41 22.87 -2.57 -11.81
C THR A 41 23.80 -2.73 -13.01
N ALA A 42 23.63 -1.92 -14.06
CA ALA A 42 24.51 -1.94 -15.23
C ALA A 42 25.96 -1.62 -14.87
N LYS A 43 26.16 -0.64 -13.98
CA LYS A 43 27.49 -0.27 -13.46
C LYS A 43 28.14 -1.40 -12.68
N GLU A 44 27.39 -2.09 -11.83
CA GLU A 44 27.88 -3.26 -11.08
C GLU A 44 28.30 -4.42 -12.00
N ARG A 45 27.60 -4.57 -13.14
CA ARG A 45 27.90 -5.57 -14.17
C ARG A 45 28.98 -5.13 -15.16
N GLY A 46 29.37 -3.85 -15.16
CA GLY A 46 30.31 -3.30 -16.13
C GLY A 46 29.77 -3.26 -17.57
N ILE A 47 28.46 -3.11 -17.74
CA ILE A 47 27.79 -2.98 -19.05
C ILE A 47 27.11 -1.61 -19.18
N ASP A 48 26.79 -1.23 -20.42
CA ASP A 48 25.91 -0.09 -20.68
C ASP A 48 24.46 -0.48 -20.31
N ALA A 49 23.76 0.38 -19.57
CA ALA A 49 22.36 0.17 -19.18
C ALA A 49 21.43 -0.02 -20.39
N GLN A 50 21.73 0.62 -21.53
CA GLN A 50 20.97 0.46 -22.77
C GLN A 50 21.15 -0.93 -23.41
N MET A 51 22.27 -1.59 -23.09
CA MET A 51 22.61 -2.93 -23.60
C MET A 51 22.17 -4.04 -22.64
N MET A 52 21.55 -3.69 -21.51
CA MET A 52 21.08 -4.67 -20.54
C MET A 52 19.97 -5.56 -21.14
N PRO A 53 20.10 -6.89 -21.09
CA PRO A 53 19.07 -7.80 -21.60
C PRO A 53 17.71 -7.59 -20.91
N ALA A 54 16.61 -7.80 -21.63
CA ALA A 54 15.26 -7.65 -21.11
C ALA A 54 15.03 -8.43 -19.80
N GLU A 55 15.53 -9.67 -19.75
CA GLU A 55 15.47 -10.54 -18.58
C GLU A 55 16.08 -9.88 -17.32
N GLU A 56 17.27 -9.30 -17.43
CA GLU A 56 17.97 -8.65 -16.31
C GLU A 56 17.29 -7.33 -15.92
N ARG A 57 16.76 -6.58 -16.90
CA ARG A 57 16.00 -5.34 -16.63
C ARG A 57 14.75 -5.63 -15.80
N VAL A 58 13.92 -6.59 -16.23
CA VAL A 58 12.68 -6.90 -15.50
C VAL A 58 12.95 -7.53 -14.14
N ALA A 59 14.01 -8.34 -14.01
CA ALA A 59 14.42 -8.89 -12.72
C ALA A 59 14.83 -7.78 -11.73
N THR A 60 15.66 -6.84 -12.19
CA THR A 60 16.12 -5.70 -11.41
C THR A 60 14.95 -4.85 -10.93
N LEU A 61 14.09 -4.42 -11.85
CA LEU A 61 12.95 -3.55 -11.52
C LEU A 61 11.93 -4.26 -10.62
N ALA A 62 11.63 -5.54 -10.87
CA ALA A 62 10.75 -6.30 -9.99
C ALA A 62 11.29 -6.35 -8.55
N ARG A 63 12.61 -6.54 -8.40
CA ARG A 63 13.29 -6.56 -7.10
C ARG A 63 13.22 -5.21 -6.39
N GLU A 64 13.59 -4.13 -7.05
CA GLU A 64 13.58 -2.79 -6.44
C GLU A 64 12.16 -2.37 -6.03
N LYS A 65 11.14 -2.71 -6.83
CA LYS A 65 9.73 -2.47 -6.47
C LYS A 65 9.31 -3.24 -5.22
N ALA A 66 9.68 -4.52 -5.12
CA ALA A 66 9.40 -5.33 -3.94
C ALA A 66 10.12 -4.79 -2.70
N LEU A 67 11.40 -4.43 -2.82
CA LEU A 67 12.21 -3.91 -1.72
C LEU A 67 11.70 -2.58 -1.17
N ALA A 68 11.36 -1.64 -2.05
CA ALA A 68 10.81 -0.34 -1.64
C ALA A 68 9.57 -0.51 -0.75
N VAL A 69 8.66 -1.40 -1.13
CA VAL A 69 7.47 -1.71 -0.33
C VAL A 69 7.83 -2.52 0.92
N ALA A 70 8.67 -3.55 0.83
CA ALA A 70 9.03 -4.37 2.00
C ALA A 70 9.74 -3.55 3.10
N GLN A 71 10.54 -2.55 2.73
CA GLN A 71 11.22 -1.66 3.67
C GLN A 71 10.23 -0.84 4.50
N SER A 72 9.12 -0.36 3.91
CA SER A 72 8.11 0.41 4.65
C SER A 72 7.40 -0.44 5.71
N PHE A 73 7.02 -1.68 5.38
CA PHE A 73 6.48 -2.63 6.36
C PHE A 73 7.51 -2.98 7.45
N GLY A 74 8.78 -3.13 7.09
CA GLY A 74 9.86 -3.30 8.05
C GLY A 74 10.03 -2.10 8.99
N ALA A 75 9.84 -0.88 8.50
CA ALA A 75 9.87 0.34 9.32
C ALA A 75 8.68 0.38 10.28
N VAL A 76 7.46 0.05 9.82
CA VAL A 76 6.28 -0.10 10.68
C VAL A 76 6.53 -1.11 11.80
N ALA A 77 7.04 -2.30 11.47
CA ALA A 77 7.33 -3.36 12.45
C ALA A 77 8.37 -2.92 13.50
N ARG A 78 9.45 -2.26 13.06
CA ARG A 78 10.49 -1.72 13.98
C ARG A 78 9.89 -0.66 14.90
N THR A 79 9.22 0.35 14.35
CA THR A 79 8.62 1.43 15.14
C THR A 79 7.56 0.91 16.11
N ALA A 80 6.76 -0.09 15.71
CA ALA A 80 5.84 -0.78 16.59
C ALA A 80 6.57 -1.48 17.74
N SER A 81 7.64 -2.24 17.45
CA SER A 81 8.42 -2.93 18.49
C SER A 81 9.15 -1.99 19.46
N GLU A 82 9.38 -0.75 19.06
CA GLU A 82 10.01 0.30 19.87
C GLU A 82 8.98 1.17 20.63
N ALA A 83 7.68 0.91 20.44
CA ALA A 83 6.61 1.72 21.02
C ALA A 83 6.61 1.64 22.55
N GLN A 84 6.40 2.80 23.19
CA GLN A 84 6.44 2.93 24.65
C GLN A 84 5.13 3.50 25.19
N GLY A 85 4.95 3.39 26.51
CA GLY A 85 3.79 3.89 27.23
C GLY A 85 2.63 2.91 27.24
N ASP A 86 1.44 3.45 27.53
CA ASP A 86 0.24 2.66 27.78
C ASP A 86 -0.78 2.78 26.64
N LEU A 87 -1.49 1.68 26.40
CA LEU A 87 -2.75 1.63 25.69
C LEU A 87 -3.88 1.83 26.72
N GLN A 88 -4.63 2.91 26.57
CA GLN A 88 -5.84 3.19 27.33
C GLN A 88 -7.06 2.78 26.48
N ILE A 89 -7.97 1.99 27.05
CA ILE A 89 -9.16 1.51 26.36
C ILE A 89 -10.39 2.11 27.04
N SER A 90 -11.24 2.74 26.24
CA SER A 90 -12.54 3.27 26.61
C SER A 90 -13.64 2.39 26.03
N TYR A 91 -14.69 2.11 26.80
CA TYR A 91 -15.88 1.39 26.34
C TYR A 91 -17.10 2.32 26.42
N PRO A 92 -17.42 3.07 25.35
CA PRO A 92 -18.56 3.99 25.33
C PRO A 92 -19.89 3.36 25.75
N LEU A 93 -20.05 2.06 25.48
CA LEU A 93 -21.26 1.28 25.78
C LEU A 93 -21.49 0.98 27.26
N LYS A 94 -20.45 1.01 28.10
CA LYS A 94 -20.53 0.58 29.51
C LYS A 94 -20.46 1.73 30.49
N ASP A 95 -19.54 2.66 30.25
CA ASP A 95 -19.13 3.62 31.26
C ASP A 95 -19.39 5.08 30.82
N GLY A 96 -20.16 5.27 29.74
CA GLY A 96 -20.31 6.55 29.03
C GLY A 96 -19.08 6.88 28.18
N TYR A 97 -19.20 7.83 27.25
CA TYR A 97 -18.05 8.28 26.46
C TYR A 97 -16.98 8.92 27.36
N GLY A 98 -15.70 8.60 27.14
CA GLY A 98 -14.55 9.25 27.77
C GLY A 98 -14.00 8.59 29.06
N SER A 99 -14.63 7.54 29.60
CA SER A 99 -14.10 6.86 30.78
C SER A 99 -13.12 5.73 30.40
N ILE A 100 -11.89 5.83 30.90
CA ILE A 100 -10.87 4.80 30.72
C ILE A 100 -11.22 3.59 31.59
N SER A 101 -11.65 2.50 30.97
CA SER A 101 -12.01 1.27 31.71
C SER A 101 -10.84 0.30 31.86
N LYS A 102 -9.80 0.41 31.02
CA LYS A 102 -8.61 -0.45 31.08
C LYS A 102 -7.36 0.29 30.62
N VAL A 103 -6.26 0.05 31.32
CA VAL A 103 -4.91 0.49 30.94
C VAL A 103 -4.01 -0.73 30.87
N THR A 104 -3.20 -0.82 29.83
CA THR A 104 -2.25 -1.91 29.59
C THR A 104 -1.01 -1.35 28.92
N PRO A 105 0.20 -1.86 29.20
CA PRO A 105 1.38 -1.50 28.43
C PRO A 105 1.14 -1.72 26.93
N ILE A 106 1.62 -0.81 26.08
CA ILE A 106 1.49 -0.96 24.61
C ILE A 106 2.14 -2.26 24.13
N GLN A 107 3.29 -2.62 24.70
CA GLN A 107 4.00 -3.82 24.31
C GLN A 107 3.18 -5.09 24.54
N ASP A 108 2.40 -5.15 25.62
CA ASP A 108 1.52 -6.29 25.89
C ASP A 108 0.39 -6.38 24.84
N ALA A 109 -0.14 -5.22 24.41
CA ALA A 109 -1.14 -5.17 23.35
C ALA A 109 -0.58 -5.59 21.99
N ILE A 110 0.65 -5.19 21.66
CA ILE A 110 1.36 -5.62 20.44
C ILE A 110 1.61 -7.13 20.48
N ASN A 111 2.16 -7.64 21.59
CA ASN A 111 2.48 -9.06 21.75
C ASN A 111 1.23 -9.95 21.74
N ALA A 112 0.08 -9.43 22.14
CA ALA A 112 -1.21 -10.12 22.07
C ALA A 112 -1.78 -10.18 20.64
N HIS A 113 -1.25 -9.39 19.71
CA HIS A 113 -1.67 -9.38 18.31
C HIS A 113 -0.68 -10.17 17.45
N ASN A 114 -1.20 -10.97 16.52
CA ASN A 114 -0.38 -11.68 15.53
C ASN A 114 -0.13 -10.79 14.30
N GLY A 115 0.52 -9.64 14.54
CA GLY A 115 0.87 -8.63 13.54
C GLY A 115 2.28 -8.79 12.96
N LEU A 116 2.79 -7.75 12.31
CA LEU A 116 4.14 -7.72 11.72
C LEU A 116 5.24 -8.01 12.73
N THR A 117 5.06 -7.57 13.97
CA THR A 117 6.05 -7.73 15.05
C THR A 117 6.23 -9.17 15.55
N SER A 118 5.23 -10.03 15.37
CA SER A 118 5.21 -11.41 15.90
C SER A 118 5.00 -12.48 14.83
N ALA A 119 4.71 -12.08 13.59
CA ALA A 119 4.54 -12.98 12.46
C ALA A 119 5.81 -13.79 12.20
N SER A 120 5.67 -15.11 12.08
CA SER A 120 6.76 -15.99 11.62
C SER A 120 6.83 -16.13 10.10
N VAL A 121 5.81 -15.64 9.39
CA VAL A 121 5.68 -15.67 7.94
C VAL A 121 4.73 -14.57 7.48
N GLY A 122 5.11 -13.89 6.41
CA GLY A 122 4.35 -12.82 5.80
C GLY A 122 4.41 -11.48 6.55
N PRO A 123 3.71 -10.46 6.04
CA PRO A 123 3.06 -10.45 4.74
C PRO A 123 4.09 -10.68 3.61
N LEU A 124 3.63 -11.28 2.51
CA LEU A 124 4.46 -11.49 1.33
C LEU A 124 4.35 -10.25 0.44
N VAL A 125 5.46 -9.67 0.02
CA VAL A 125 5.50 -8.56 -0.93
C VAL A 125 5.92 -9.07 -2.29
N ILE A 126 5.10 -8.87 -3.32
CA ILE A 126 5.41 -9.24 -4.70
C ILE A 126 5.62 -7.97 -5.55
N GLY A 127 6.85 -7.79 -6.03
CA GLY A 127 7.21 -6.83 -7.07
C GLY A 127 7.24 -7.49 -8.44
N CYS A 128 6.77 -6.77 -9.45
CA CYS A 128 6.71 -7.27 -10.83
C CYS A 128 7.03 -6.16 -11.83
N ASP A 129 7.76 -6.55 -12.87
CA ASP A 129 8.03 -5.71 -14.03
C ASP A 129 7.94 -6.52 -15.33
N SER A 130 7.57 -5.88 -16.43
CA SER A 130 7.28 -6.56 -17.69
C SER A 130 7.75 -5.76 -18.89
N MET A 131 8.42 -6.42 -19.84
CA MET A 131 8.95 -5.80 -21.05
C MET A 131 8.73 -6.70 -22.26
N PHE A 132 8.37 -6.09 -23.39
CA PHE A 132 8.29 -6.78 -24.66
C PHE A 132 9.59 -6.62 -25.43
N SER A 133 10.05 -7.70 -26.06
CA SER A 133 11.21 -7.68 -26.94
C SER A 133 10.88 -8.28 -28.30
N LEU A 134 11.35 -7.64 -29.36
CA LEU A 134 11.17 -8.10 -30.74
C LEU A 134 12.49 -7.89 -31.49
N ASP A 135 12.96 -8.91 -32.19
CA ASP A 135 14.23 -8.88 -32.93
C ASP A 135 15.44 -8.41 -32.07
N GLY A 136 15.43 -8.72 -30.77
CA GLY A 136 16.48 -8.34 -29.82
C GLY A 136 16.35 -6.92 -29.24
N VAL A 137 15.36 -6.14 -29.67
CA VAL A 137 15.10 -4.77 -29.19
C VAL A 137 14.03 -4.79 -28.12
N VAL A 138 14.26 -4.08 -27.01
CA VAL A 138 13.30 -3.96 -25.90
C VAL A 138 12.41 -2.74 -26.08
N TYR A 139 11.11 -2.96 -25.96
CA TYR A 139 10.07 -1.95 -26.16
C TYR A 139 9.35 -1.65 -24.84
N GLY A 140 9.57 -0.45 -24.30
CA GLY A 140 8.79 0.11 -23.18
C GLY A 140 7.42 0.62 -23.62
N LYS A 141 6.79 1.53 -22.88
CA LYS A 141 5.54 2.20 -23.34
C LYS A 141 5.85 3.18 -24.49
N PRO A 142 5.01 3.28 -25.53
CA PRO A 142 5.31 4.16 -26.66
C PRO A 142 5.04 5.65 -26.37
N HIS A 143 4.10 5.98 -25.47
CA HIS A 143 3.68 7.34 -25.05
C HIS A 143 3.15 8.29 -26.15
N SER A 144 3.39 8.00 -27.43
CA SER A 144 2.89 8.76 -28.56
C SER A 144 2.24 7.86 -29.60
N GLU A 145 1.28 8.41 -30.34
CA GLU A 145 0.63 7.71 -31.44
C GLU A 145 1.61 7.36 -32.56
N GLU A 146 2.62 8.21 -32.81
CA GLU A 146 3.66 7.97 -33.80
C GLU A 146 4.50 6.74 -33.44
N ASN A 147 4.98 6.66 -32.20
CA ASN A 147 5.76 5.52 -31.70
C ASN A 147 4.91 4.24 -31.69
N ALA A 148 3.63 4.34 -31.30
CA ALA A 148 2.72 3.19 -31.29
C ALA A 148 2.49 2.66 -32.71
N ARG A 149 2.28 3.54 -33.69
CA ARG A 149 2.10 3.19 -35.11
C ARG A 149 3.31 2.50 -35.70
N GLU A 150 4.50 3.05 -35.47
CA GLU A 150 5.75 2.44 -35.93
C GLU A 150 5.92 1.04 -35.33
N ARG A 151 5.69 0.90 -34.02
CA ARG A 151 5.84 -0.38 -33.33
C ARG A 151 4.83 -1.43 -33.79
N LEU A 152 3.54 -1.06 -33.91
CA LEU A 152 2.50 -1.97 -34.39
C LEU A 152 2.79 -2.46 -35.81
N ARG A 153 3.32 -1.59 -36.70
CA ARG A 153 3.79 -2.00 -38.02
C ARG A 153 4.96 -2.98 -37.96
N GLN A 154 5.91 -2.78 -37.04
CA GLN A 154 7.03 -3.70 -36.85
C GLN A 154 6.60 -5.07 -36.30
N MET A 155 5.56 -5.11 -35.47
CA MET A 155 5.04 -6.33 -34.84
C MET A 155 4.19 -7.18 -35.77
N ARG A 156 3.50 -6.58 -36.75
CA ARG A 156 2.62 -7.26 -37.72
C ARG A 156 3.26 -8.53 -38.29
N GLY A 157 2.57 -9.65 -38.15
CA GLY A 157 3.01 -10.95 -38.65
C GLY A 157 4.28 -11.52 -37.99
N LYS A 158 4.82 -10.89 -36.95
CA LYS A 158 6.03 -11.33 -36.25
C LYS A 158 5.71 -11.98 -34.92
N THR A 159 6.74 -12.59 -34.33
CA THR A 159 6.70 -13.13 -32.97
C THR A 159 7.77 -12.45 -32.13
N GLY A 160 7.38 -11.92 -30.98
CA GLY A 160 8.30 -11.38 -29.99
C GLY A 160 8.24 -12.16 -28.68
N THR A 161 9.12 -11.81 -27.74
CA THR A 161 9.16 -12.41 -26.40
C THR A 161 8.76 -11.36 -25.38
N LEU A 162 7.75 -11.66 -24.58
CA LEU A 162 7.44 -10.89 -23.38
C LEU A 162 8.16 -11.50 -22.18
N TRP A 163 8.88 -10.67 -21.45
CA TRP A 163 9.58 -11.01 -20.21
C TRP A 163 8.84 -10.39 -19.04
N THR A 164 8.61 -11.16 -17.99
CA THR A 164 8.05 -10.67 -16.73
C THR A 164 8.90 -11.15 -15.57
N GLY A 165 9.50 -10.22 -14.84
CA GLY A 165 10.27 -10.45 -13.62
C GLY A 165 9.38 -10.46 -12.39
N HIS A 166 9.76 -11.28 -11.41
CA HIS A 166 9.08 -11.48 -10.14
C HIS A 166 10.09 -11.43 -9.01
N CYS A 167 9.80 -10.62 -7.99
CA CYS A 167 10.53 -10.66 -6.72
C CYS A 167 9.53 -10.80 -5.57
N LEU A 168 9.67 -11.87 -4.80
CA LEU A 168 8.84 -12.18 -3.64
C LEU A 168 9.68 -12.04 -2.37
N ILE A 169 9.23 -11.19 -1.46
CA ILE A 169 9.87 -10.96 -0.16
C ILE A 169 8.92 -11.39 0.93
N ASP A 170 9.39 -12.23 1.84
CA ASP A 170 8.72 -12.50 3.11
C ASP A 170 9.22 -11.50 4.16
N VAL A 171 8.36 -10.55 4.55
CA VAL A 171 8.74 -9.46 5.47
C VAL A 171 9.17 -10.00 6.84
N ALA A 172 8.50 -11.04 7.35
CA ALA A 172 8.81 -11.62 8.65
C ALA A 172 10.20 -12.27 8.71
N SER A 173 10.58 -13.03 7.66
CA SER A 173 11.88 -13.72 7.65
C SER A 173 12.99 -12.96 6.94
N GLY A 174 12.65 -11.90 6.19
CA GLY A 174 13.57 -11.17 5.31
C GLY A 174 14.03 -11.97 4.08
N ARG A 175 13.47 -13.17 3.83
CA ARG A 175 13.84 -13.99 2.69
C ARG A 175 13.34 -13.37 1.40
N GLU A 176 14.25 -13.23 0.44
CA GLU A 176 13.99 -12.72 -0.91
C GLU A 176 14.18 -13.86 -1.91
N LEU A 177 13.21 -14.06 -2.81
CA LEU A 177 13.31 -14.97 -3.94
C LEU A 177 12.88 -14.24 -5.22
N HIS A 178 13.57 -14.51 -6.32
CA HIS A 178 13.27 -13.91 -7.62
C HIS A 178 13.22 -14.95 -8.72
N ALA A 179 12.45 -14.67 -9.76
CA ALA A 179 12.39 -15.46 -10.99
C ALA A 179 11.98 -14.57 -12.17
N VAL A 180 12.31 -15.01 -13.38
CA VAL A 180 11.81 -14.39 -14.61
C VAL A 180 11.05 -15.42 -15.42
N SER A 181 9.84 -15.05 -15.85
CA SER A 181 9.03 -15.81 -16.78
C SER A 181 9.10 -15.18 -18.17
N HIS A 182 8.92 -15.97 -19.21
CA HIS A 182 8.83 -15.47 -20.58
C HIS A 182 7.81 -16.24 -21.40
N SER A 183 7.23 -15.54 -22.38
CA SER A 183 6.26 -16.09 -23.32
C SER A 183 6.51 -15.53 -24.72
N GLN A 184 6.43 -16.38 -25.74
CA GLN A 184 6.40 -15.93 -27.13
C GLN A 184 4.99 -15.49 -27.49
N VAL A 185 4.87 -14.30 -28.09
CA VAL A 185 3.61 -13.70 -28.54
C VAL A 185 3.70 -13.49 -30.04
N SER A 186 2.87 -14.20 -30.79
CA SER A 186 2.75 -14.11 -32.24
C SER A 186 1.60 -13.17 -32.61
N PHE A 187 1.86 -12.26 -33.54
CA PHE A 187 0.90 -11.28 -34.02
C PHE A 187 0.34 -11.68 -35.38
N GLY A 188 -0.92 -11.33 -35.62
CA GLY A 188 -1.58 -11.53 -36.91
C GLY A 188 -1.07 -10.59 -37.99
N ASP A 189 -1.53 -10.83 -39.22
CA ASP A 189 -1.34 -9.91 -40.34
C ASP A 189 -2.55 -8.96 -40.43
N PHE A 190 -2.49 -7.87 -39.66
CA PHE A 190 -3.53 -6.83 -39.59
C PHE A 190 -3.20 -5.65 -40.51
N THR A 191 -4.19 -4.86 -40.92
CA THR A 191 -4.02 -3.76 -41.88
C THR A 191 -3.49 -2.48 -41.21
N ASP A 192 -3.08 -1.49 -42.02
CA ASP A 192 -2.75 -0.15 -41.49
C ASP A 192 -3.98 0.54 -40.91
N GLN A 193 -5.18 0.27 -41.43
CA GLN A 193 -6.41 0.82 -40.86
C GLN A 193 -6.68 0.26 -39.47
N ASP A 194 -6.46 -1.06 -39.26
CA ASP A 194 -6.65 -1.66 -37.93
C ASP A 194 -5.67 -1.05 -36.89
N ILE A 195 -4.46 -0.66 -37.31
CA ILE A 195 -3.50 0.04 -36.45
C ILE A 195 -4.06 1.40 -36.02
N GLU A 196 -4.56 2.20 -36.95
CA GLU A 196 -5.13 3.52 -36.62
C GLU A 196 -6.34 3.39 -35.70
N ASP A 197 -7.23 2.43 -35.99
CA ASP A 197 -8.42 2.18 -35.18
C ASP A 197 -8.04 1.72 -33.76
N TYR A 198 -7.00 0.89 -33.62
CA TYR A 198 -6.49 0.49 -32.31
C TYR A 198 -5.85 1.67 -31.56
N ILE A 199 -5.04 2.50 -32.22
CA ILE A 199 -4.45 3.71 -31.62
C ILE A 199 -5.54 4.69 -31.16
N ALA A 200 -6.65 4.80 -31.89
CA ALA A 200 -7.77 5.66 -31.53
C ALA A 200 -8.40 5.26 -30.18
N THR A 201 -8.28 3.99 -29.75
CA THR A 201 -8.72 3.53 -28.41
C THR A 201 -7.86 4.09 -27.27
N LYS A 202 -6.66 4.60 -27.58
CA LYS A 202 -5.61 5.02 -26.64
C LYS A 202 -4.99 3.91 -25.79
N GLU A 203 -5.54 2.70 -25.79
CA GLU A 203 -4.97 1.53 -25.10
C GLU A 203 -3.49 1.29 -25.43
N PRO A 204 -3.03 1.30 -26.70
CA PRO A 204 -1.65 0.95 -27.02
C PRO A 204 -0.62 1.96 -26.52
N LEU A 205 -1.04 3.15 -26.07
CA LEU A 205 -0.13 4.25 -25.69
C LEU A 205 0.55 4.03 -24.33
N GLU A 206 -0.12 3.33 -23.42
CA GLU A 206 0.27 3.21 -22.01
C GLU A 206 0.68 1.79 -21.58
N VAL A 207 0.86 0.89 -22.54
CA VAL A 207 1.16 -0.53 -22.30
C VAL A 207 2.48 -0.96 -22.95
N ALA A 208 3.20 -1.86 -22.27
CA ALA A 208 4.46 -2.39 -22.76
C ALA A 208 4.23 -3.16 -24.08
N GLY A 209 5.06 -2.89 -25.09
CA GLY A 209 4.88 -3.52 -26.40
C GLY A 209 3.66 -3.06 -27.20
N SER A 210 2.86 -2.09 -26.74
CA SER A 210 1.68 -1.57 -27.45
C SER A 210 0.57 -2.60 -27.70
N PHE A 211 0.41 -3.59 -26.82
CA PHE A 211 -0.72 -4.52 -26.85
C PHE A 211 -1.15 -4.93 -25.43
N THR A 212 -2.35 -5.47 -25.30
CA THR A 212 -2.86 -6.12 -24.09
C THR A 212 -3.45 -7.49 -24.44
N LEU A 213 -3.51 -8.41 -23.47
CA LEU A 213 -4.15 -9.72 -23.69
C LEU A 213 -5.63 -9.72 -23.28
N GLU A 214 -6.00 -8.78 -22.42
CA GLU A 214 -7.31 -8.65 -21.79
C GLU A 214 -8.15 -7.50 -22.37
N GLY A 215 -7.58 -6.67 -23.25
CA GLY A 215 -8.22 -5.51 -23.87
C GLY A 215 -8.36 -5.62 -25.39
N PHE A 216 -8.44 -4.48 -26.07
CA PHE A 216 -8.62 -4.40 -27.54
C PHE A 216 -7.47 -5.07 -28.30
N GLY A 217 -6.26 -5.03 -27.75
CA GLY A 217 -5.06 -5.66 -28.31
C GLY A 217 -5.19 -7.17 -28.54
N SER A 218 -6.08 -7.85 -27.81
CA SER A 218 -6.16 -9.31 -27.81
C SER A 218 -6.49 -9.89 -29.18
N ALA A 219 -7.27 -9.18 -30.00
CA ALA A 219 -7.67 -9.60 -31.34
C ALA A 219 -6.51 -9.60 -32.36
N PHE A 220 -5.43 -8.89 -32.06
CA PHE A 220 -4.23 -8.81 -32.91
C PHE A 220 -3.23 -9.93 -32.65
N ILE A 221 -3.44 -10.73 -31.60
CA ILE A 221 -2.57 -11.84 -31.20
C ILE A 221 -3.06 -13.12 -31.87
N SER A 222 -2.20 -13.74 -32.68
CA SER A 222 -2.49 -15.00 -33.38
C SER A 222 -2.12 -16.24 -32.57
N GLY A 223 -1.22 -16.10 -31.59
CA GLY A 223 -0.83 -17.20 -30.72
C GLY A 223 0.06 -16.78 -29.55
N ILE A 224 0.02 -17.58 -28.49
CA ILE A 224 0.91 -17.46 -27.33
C ILE A 224 1.52 -18.82 -27.06
N GLN A 225 2.84 -18.88 -26.96
CA GLN A 225 3.57 -20.04 -26.48
C GLN A 225 4.29 -19.67 -25.18
N GLY A 226 3.85 -20.27 -24.07
CA GLY A 226 4.36 -19.94 -22.73
C GLY A 226 3.21 -19.77 -21.74
N ASP A 227 3.38 -18.83 -20.81
CA ASP A 227 2.41 -18.50 -19.78
C ASP A 227 1.60 -17.23 -20.13
N PRO A 228 0.28 -17.33 -20.36
CA PRO A 228 -0.59 -16.18 -20.60
C PRO A 228 -0.67 -15.18 -19.44
N SER A 229 -0.58 -15.64 -18.18
CA SER A 229 -0.60 -14.73 -17.02
C SER A 229 0.68 -13.89 -16.94
N GLY A 230 1.81 -14.48 -17.34
CA GLY A 230 3.05 -13.77 -17.59
C GLY A 230 2.91 -12.70 -18.69
N VAL A 231 2.05 -12.94 -19.70
CA VAL A 231 1.78 -11.95 -20.77
C VAL A 231 1.04 -10.71 -20.25
N ILE A 232 0.09 -10.92 -19.33
CA ILE A 232 -0.65 -9.83 -18.66
C ILE A 232 0.26 -9.04 -17.69
N GLY A 233 1.36 -9.65 -17.25
CA GLY A 233 2.40 -9.00 -16.45
C GLY A 233 2.58 -9.55 -15.04
N LEU A 234 1.97 -10.70 -14.71
CA LEU A 234 2.23 -11.48 -13.49
C LEU A 234 2.01 -12.98 -13.77
N SER A 235 3.10 -13.73 -13.95
CA SER A 235 3.05 -15.20 -14.00
C SER A 235 2.59 -15.82 -12.68
N LEU A 236 1.35 -16.33 -12.63
CA LEU A 236 0.82 -17.05 -11.47
C LEU A 236 1.55 -18.38 -11.21
N PRO A 237 1.92 -19.19 -12.21
CA PRO A 237 2.75 -20.39 -11.99
C PRO A 237 4.13 -20.07 -11.39
N THR A 238 4.77 -18.99 -11.86
CA THR A 238 6.07 -18.56 -11.32
C THR A 238 5.91 -18.08 -9.88
N LEU A 239 4.93 -17.22 -9.60
CA LEU A 239 4.63 -16.77 -8.25
C LEU A 239 4.34 -17.94 -7.30
N ARG A 240 3.53 -18.93 -7.73
CA ARG A 240 3.27 -20.13 -6.96
C ARG A 240 4.56 -20.89 -6.60
N THR A 241 5.48 -21.03 -7.55
CA THR A 241 6.77 -21.71 -7.33
C THR A 241 7.64 -20.96 -6.32
N LEU A 242 7.66 -19.62 -6.38
CA LEU A 242 8.36 -18.77 -5.41
C LEU A 242 7.77 -18.95 -4.00
N VAL A 243 6.44 -18.92 -3.88
CA VAL A 243 5.72 -19.14 -2.61
C VAL A 243 6.02 -20.53 -2.03
N GLU A 244 5.97 -21.58 -2.86
CA GLU A 244 6.29 -22.95 -2.44
C GLU A 244 7.75 -23.10 -2.01
N SER A 245 8.67 -22.37 -2.64
CA SER A 245 10.10 -22.32 -2.27
C SER A 245 10.35 -21.61 -0.93
N LEU A 246 9.42 -20.76 -0.48
CA LEU A 246 9.42 -20.24 0.90
C LEU A 246 8.94 -21.28 1.93
N GLY A 247 8.40 -22.42 1.50
CA GLY A 247 7.76 -23.42 2.36
C GLY A 247 6.27 -23.12 2.62
N ILE A 248 5.68 -22.20 1.85
CA ILE A 248 4.28 -21.78 1.98
C ILE A 248 3.46 -22.49 0.91
N ARG A 249 2.28 -23.00 1.27
CA ARG A 249 1.36 -23.57 0.29
C ARG A 249 0.63 -22.44 -0.41
N TRP A 250 0.50 -22.50 -1.75
CA TRP A 250 -0.28 -21.53 -2.53
C TRP A 250 -1.66 -21.22 -1.93
N THR A 251 -2.37 -22.25 -1.46
CA THR A 251 -3.72 -22.12 -0.90
C THR A 251 -3.77 -21.39 0.44
N GLN A 252 -2.62 -21.13 1.09
CA GLN A 252 -2.55 -20.26 2.27
C GLN A 252 -2.69 -18.79 1.93
N LEU A 253 -2.58 -18.40 0.65
CA LEU A 253 -2.83 -17.02 0.20
C LEU A 253 -4.31 -16.76 -0.08
N TRP A 254 -5.17 -17.78 -0.09
CA TRP A 254 -6.59 -17.61 -0.41
C TRP A 254 -7.34 -16.93 0.73
N ASN A 255 -7.80 -15.71 0.47
CA ASN A 255 -8.59 -14.87 1.38
C ASN A 255 -9.94 -14.43 0.77
N LEU A 256 -10.30 -14.94 -0.41
CA LEU A 256 -11.59 -14.70 -1.05
C LEU A 256 -12.49 -15.95 -1.02
N SER A 257 -13.73 -15.77 -0.60
CA SER A 257 -14.80 -16.77 -0.79
C SER A 257 -15.26 -16.84 -2.25
N ARG A 258 -15.97 -17.92 -2.61
CA ARG A 258 -16.56 -18.05 -3.96
C ARG A 258 -17.57 -16.95 -4.28
N GLU A 259 -18.32 -16.49 -3.28
CA GLU A 259 -19.32 -15.43 -3.43
C GLU A 259 -18.65 -14.07 -3.66
N GLN A 260 -17.61 -13.75 -2.89
CA GLN A 260 -16.80 -12.53 -3.09
C GLN A 260 -16.10 -12.49 -4.45
N LYS A 261 -15.78 -13.65 -5.04
CA LYS A 261 -15.25 -13.73 -6.42
C LYS A 261 -16.29 -13.45 -7.51
N GLN A 262 -17.56 -13.73 -7.26
CA GLN A 262 -18.64 -13.65 -8.26
C GLN A 262 -19.43 -12.34 -8.18
N GLY A 263 -19.38 -11.64 -7.04
CA GLY A 263 -20.01 -10.34 -6.86
C GLY A 263 -19.24 -9.22 -7.53
N THR A 264 -19.94 -8.37 -8.28
CA THR A 264 -19.53 -6.97 -8.45
C THR A 264 -19.65 -6.29 -7.08
N ASN A 265 -18.60 -5.61 -6.64
CA ASN A 265 -18.53 -4.92 -5.35
C ASN A 265 -19.79 -4.04 -5.12
N PRO A 266 -20.61 -4.26 -4.09
CA PRO A 266 -21.88 -3.55 -3.93
C PRO A 266 -21.77 -2.14 -3.32
N ASP A 267 -20.60 -1.73 -2.80
CA ASP A 267 -20.55 -0.60 -1.88
C ASP A 267 -19.91 0.68 -2.46
N ASN A 268 -20.77 1.68 -2.59
CA ASN A 268 -20.55 3.13 -2.76
C ASN A 268 -20.51 3.69 -4.20
N PRO A 269 -21.66 4.16 -4.75
CA PRO A 269 -21.69 4.87 -6.04
C PRO A 269 -20.98 6.24 -6.02
N ASP A 270 -20.60 6.75 -4.85
CA ASP A 270 -19.95 8.07 -4.66
C ASP A 270 -18.45 7.97 -4.30
N ALA A 271 -17.89 6.76 -4.16
CA ALA A 271 -16.43 6.61 -4.00
C ALA A 271 -15.73 6.87 -5.34
N PRO A 272 -14.57 7.57 -5.35
CA PRO A 272 -13.79 7.72 -6.58
C PRO A 272 -13.54 6.35 -7.22
N SER A 273 -13.74 6.23 -8.53
CA SER A 273 -13.51 4.98 -9.28
C SER A 273 -12.05 4.50 -9.25
N SER A 274 -11.15 5.35 -8.73
CA SER A 274 -9.74 5.08 -8.42
C SER A 274 -9.50 4.42 -7.06
N ASN A 275 -10.45 4.45 -6.10
CA ASN A 275 -10.27 3.83 -4.79
C ASN A 275 -10.25 2.30 -4.94
N VAL A 276 -9.06 1.73 -4.78
CA VAL A 276 -8.85 0.28 -4.83
C VAL A 276 -9.32 -0.30 -3.51
N HIS A 277 -10.43 -1.03 -3.52
CA HIS A 277 -10.91 -1.78 -2.36
C HIS A 277 -9.80 -2.71 -1.85
N GLN A 278 -9.34 -2.47 -0.62
CA GLN A 278 -8.27 -3.23 0.02
C GLN A 278 -8.83 -4.21 1.06
N PRO A 279 -8.10 -5.28 1.40
CA PRO A 279 -8.43 -6.12 2.55
C PRO A 279 -8.56 -5.28 3.82
N GLY A 280 -9.70 -5.39 4.51
CA GLY A 280 -10.05 -4.57 5.67
C GLY A 280 -11.01 -3.43 5.36
N ASP A 281 -11.18 -3.02 4.10
CA ASP A 281 -12.18 -2.03 3.72
C ASP A 281 -13.60 -2.57 3.80
N GLY A 282 -14.53 -1.71 4.18
CA GLY A 282 -15.95 -2.03 4.22
C GLY A 282 -16.65 -1.41 5.40
N TRP A 283 -17.97 -1.49 5.37
CA TRP A 283 -18.82 -0.97 6.44
C TRP A 283 -19.18 -2.07 7.44
N ILE A 284 -19.07 -1.74 8.73
CA ILE A 284 -19.52 -2.61 9.83
C ILE A 284 -20.40 -1.82 10.81
N ASP A 285 -21.45 -2.46 11.29
CA ASP A 285 -22.32 -1.92 12.34
C ASP A 285 -21.70 -2.21 13.72
N CYS A 286 -21.49 -1.18 14.54
CA CYS A 286 -21.04 -1.35 15.91
C CYS A 286 -22.19 -1.84 16.81
N ALA A 287 -21.84 -2.36 18.00
CA ALA A 287 -22.81 -2.65 19.05
C ALA A 287 -23.51 -1.38 19.59
N CYS A 288 -23.00 -0.20 19.25
CA CYS A 288 -23.59 1.10 19.54
C CYS A 288 -24.69 1.56 18.57
N GLY A 289 -24.95 0.81 17.49
CA GLY A 289 -25.97 1.17 16.49
C GLY A 289 -25.53 2.22 15.46
N HIS A 290 -24.24 2.55 15.42
CA HIS A 290 -23.60 3.35 14.37
C HIS A 290 -22.88 2.48 13.34
N ARG A 291 -22.65 3.04 12.16
CA ARG A 291 -21.95 2.40 11.06
C ARG A 291 -20.55 3.00 10.93
N HIS A 292 -19.54 2.14 10.84
CA HIS A 292 -18.14 2.54 10.76
C HIS A 292 -17.44 1.95 9.53
N TRP A 293 -16.46 2.68 9.00
CA TRP A 293 -15.58 2.19 7.94
C TRP A 293 -14.39 1.42 8.54
N GLY A 294 -13.96 0.35 7.87
CA GLY A 294 -12.87 -0.52 8.28
C GLY A 294 -13.39 -1.74 9.06
N LEU A 295 -13.40 -2.90 8.42
CA LEU A 295 -13.91 -4.16 8.98
C LEU A 295 -13.11 -4.64 10.21
N ASN A 296 -11.82 -4.28 10.28
CA ASN A 296 -10.93 -4.63 11.40
C ASN A 296 -10.78 -3.49 12.42
N GLY A 297 -11.53 -2.40 12.27
CA GLY A 297 -11.29 -1.14 12.98
C GLY A 297 -10.62 -0.10 12.09
N ALA A 298 -10.38 1.07 12.69
CA ALA A 298 -9.61 2.15 12.07
C ALA A 298 -8.60 2.72 13.08
N SER A 299 -7.59 3.40 12.58
CA SER A 299 -6.45 3.79 13.39
C SER A 299 -5.70 4.97 12.78
N GLY A 300 -5.27 5.92 13.61
CA GLY A 300 -4.53 7.09 13.16
C GLY A 300 -3.46 7.54 14.14
N VAL A 301 -2.54 8.37 13.66
CA VAL A 301 -1.44 8.93 14.45
C VAL A 301 -1.72 10.38 14.80
N LEU A 302 -1.87 10.66 16.09
CA LEU A 302 -1.85 12.02 16.63
C LEU A 302 -0.39 12.42 16.92
N LEU A 303 0.26 12.96 15.89
CA LEU A 303 1.66 13.39 15.95
C LEU A 303 1.78 14.81 16.53
N ALA A 304 2.61 14.97 17.54
CA ALA A 304 2.93 16.27 18.13
C ALA A 304 4.41 16.65 17.92
N ARG A 305 4.63 17.92 17.57
CA ARG A 305 5.96 18.54 17.50
C ARG A 305 6.29 19.18 18.84
N ARG A 306 7.55 19.06 19.25
CA ARG A 306 8.05 19.65 20.48
C ARG A 306 9.20 20.61 20.21
N ASP A 307 9.22 21.69 20.96
CA ASP A 307 10.38 22.56 21.06
C ASP A 307 11.57 21.78 21.65
N GLN A 308 12.72 21.83 21.00
CA GLN A 308 13.88 21.01 21.36
C GLN A 308 14.51 21.40 22.70
N GLU A 309 14.39 22.67 23.10
CA GLU A 309 14.99 23.17 24.35
C GLU A 309 14.08 22.95 25.55
N SER A 310 12.81 23.33 25.44
CA SER A 310 11.84 23.29 26.54
C SER A 310 11.13 21.93 26.66
N GLY A 311 11.11 21.14 25.59
CA GLY A 311 10.34 19.90 25.48
C GLY A 311 8.82 20.13 25.46
N ARG A 312 8.36 21.38 25.35
CA ARG A 312 6.93 21.72 25.27
C ARG A 312 6.42 21.42 23.88
N ILE A 313 5.16 20.97 23.80
CA ILE A 313 4.47 20.78 22.54
C ILE A 313 4.18 22.15 21.92
N THR A 314 4.51 22.31 20.64
CA THR A 314 4.26 23.53 19.87
C THR A 314 3.09 23.35 18.91
N ASP A 315 3.05 22.20 18.23
CA ASP A 315 2.10 21.93 17.15
C ASP A 315 1.64 20.47 17.19
N VAL A 316 0.47 20.23 16.62
CA VAL A 316 -0.07 18.88 16.35
C VAL A 316 -0.41 18.80 14.87
N LEU A 317 -0.03 17.69 14.26
CA LEU A 317 -0.32 17.44 12.86
C LEU A 317 -1.78 16.98 12.71
N LEU A 318 -2.54 17.69 11.88
CA LEU A 318 -3.92 17.35 11.56
C LEU A 318 -4.12 17.29 10.04
N GLN A 319 -5.02 16.40 9.61
CA GLN A 319 -5.47 16.24 8.24
C GLN A 319 -6.85 16.87 8.08
N HIS A 320 -7.02 17.69 7.05
CA HIS A 320 -8.31 18.23 6.63
C HIS A 320 -8.95 17.26 5.65
N ARG A 321 -10.03 16.60 6.08
CA ARG A 321 -10.65 15.50 5.34
C ARG A 321 -11.39 16.00 4.10
N ALA A 322 -11.29 15.28 2.99
CA ALA A 322 -12.04 15.55 1.77
C ALA A 322 -13.54 15.59 2.03
N LEU A 323 -14.26 16.44 1.28
CA LEU A 323 -15.69 16.69 1.47
C LEU A 323 -16.56 15.44 1.31
N TRP A 324 -16.11 14.47 0.53
CA TRP A 324 -16.82 13.23 0.23
C TRP A 324 -16.60 12.13 1.29
N SER A 325 -15.64 12.31 2.20
CA SER A 325 -15.36 11.37 3.28
C SER A 325 -16.38 11.43 4.41
N ALA A 326 -16.37 10.43 5.31
CA ALA A 326 -17.15 10.48 6.55
C ALA A 326 -16.82 11.75 7.36
N GLU A 327 -17.85 12.55 7.67
CA GLU A 327 -17.73 13.89 8.28
C GLU A 327 -16.78 14.83 7.51
N GLY A 328 -16.81 14.82 6.17
CA GLY A 328 -15.94 15.61 5.31
C GLY A 328 -15.84 17.11 5.63
N GLY A 329 -14.67 17.70 5.35
CA GLY A 329 -14.34 19.08 5.67
C GLY A 329 -14.04 19.33 7.15
N THR A 330 -13.91 18.29 7.96
CA THR A 330 -13.44 18.34 9.35
C THR A 330 -11.95 18.01 9.46
N TRP A 331 -11.35 18.34 10.59
CA TRP A 331 -9.95 18.08 10.92
C TRP A 331 -9.82 16.87 11.85
N GLY A 332 -8.90 15.97 11.54
CA GLY A 332 -8.67 14.74 12.30
C GLY A 332 -7.18 14.40 12.38
N ALA A 333 -6.85 13.38 13.18
CA ALA A 333 -5.55 12.72 13.07
C ALA A 333 -5.50 11.94 11.75
N PRO A 334 -4.39 12.03 10.98
CA PRO A 334 -4.21 11.20 9.79
C PRO A 334 -4.32 9.70 10.11
N GLY A 335 -5.07 8.97 9.30
CA GLY A 335 -5.29 7.54 9.48
C GLY A 335 -6.58 7.02 8.86
N GLY A 336 -6.61 5.71 8.61
CA GLY A 336 -7.70 5.02 7.96
C GLY A 336 -7.95 3.61 8.50
N ALA A 337 -8.44 2.72 7.63
CA ALA A 337 -8.85 1.38 8.02
C ALA A 337 -7.64 0.48 8.37
N THR A 338 -7.79 -0.33 9.42
CA THR A 338 -6.77 -1.34 9.75
C THR A 338 -6.88 -2.52 8.77
N ALA A 339 -5.77 -2.90 8.11
CA ALA A 339 -5.78 -3.97 7.13
C ALA A 339 -5.80 -5.36 7.78
N ASP A 340 -6.11 -6.39 6.99
CA ASP A 340 -6.14 -7.78 7.47
C ASP A 340 -4.79 -8.22 8.05
N GLY A 341 -4.80 -8.63 9.32
CA GLY A 341 -3.62 -9.13 10.02
C GLY A 341 -2.75 -8.05 10.67
N GLU A 342 -3.09 -6.76 10.51
CA GLU A 342 -2.41 -5.66 11.21
C GLU A 342 -2.97 -5.47 12.62
N SER A 343 -2.09 -5.14 13.57
CA SER A 343 -2.54 -4.55 14.82
C SER A 343 -3.01 -3.11 14.60
N PRO A 344 -3.87 -2.56 15.47
CA PRO A 344 -4.30 -1.16 15.33
C PRO A 344 -3.13 -0.14 15.35
N LEU A 345 -2.02 -0.47 16.02
CA LEU A 345 -0.83 0.38 16.01
C LEU A 345 -0.10 0.32 14.67
N GLU A 346 0.07 -0.88 14.10
CA GLU A 346 0.67 -1.07 12.78
C GLU A 346 -0.19 -0.39 11.70
N GLY A 347 -1.52 -0.50 11.79
CA GLY A 347 -2.46 0.21 10.93
C GLY A 347 -2.29 1.72 11.02
N ALA A 348 -2.21 2.31 12.22
CA ALA A 348 -2.00 3.74 12.38
C ALA A 348 -0.68 4.22 11.75
N LEU A 349 0.42 3.49 11.99
CA LEU A 349 1.73 3.83 11.42
C LEU A 349 1.72 3.76 9.89
N ARG A 350 1.10 2.72 9.33
CA ARG A 350 0.99 2.53 7.90
C ARG A 350 0.11 3.61 7.25
N GLU A 351 -1.11 3.79 7.75
CA GLU A 351 -2.09 4.75 7.22
C GLU A 351 -1.55 6.19 7.29
N SER A 352 -0.94 6.58 8.42
CA SER A 352 -0.38 7.94 8.53
C SER A 352 0.80 8.21 7.59
N PHE A 353 1.55 7.18 7.20
CA PHE A 353 2.53 7.30 6.12
C PHE A 353 1.85 7.48 4.76
N GLU A 354 0.83 6.67 4.47
CA GLU A 354 0.09 6.69 3.21
C GLU A 354 -0.65 8.01 2.98
N GLU A 355 -1.35 8.54 3.98
CA GLU A 355 -2.21 9.72 3.83
C GLU A 355 -1.45 11.05 4.03
N ALA A 356 -0.47 11.05 4.94
CA ALA A 356 0.14 12.26 5.49
C ALA A 356 1.67 12.31 5.41
N ASN A 357 2.32 11.32 4.78
CA ASN A 357 3.78 11.22 4.67
C ASN A 357 4.48 11.19 6.05
N ILE A 358 3.83 10.64 7.09
CA ILE A 358 4.47 10.43 8.39
C ILE A 358 5.27 9.13 8.34
N GLN A 359 6.57 9.22 8.10
CA GLN A 359 7.40 8.02 8.06
C GLN A 359 7.53 7.41 9.47
N PRO A 360 7.32 6.09 9.64
CA PRO A 360 7.46 5.44 10.94
C PRO A 360 8.84 5.67 11.59
N GLU A 361 9.89 5.82 10.79
CA GLU A 361 11.25 6.08 11.27
C GLU A 361 11.47 7.47 11.85
N ASP A 362 10.67 8.46 11.47
CA ASP A 362 10.78 9.85 11.92
C ASP A 362 10.09 10.10 13.27
N ILE A 363 9.29 9.15 13.75
CA ILE A 363 8.43 9.32 14.91
C ILE A 363 8.69 8.27 15.98
N ARG A 364 8.41 8.62 17.23
CA ARG A 364 8.40 7.68 18.34
C ARG A 364 7.01 7.61 18.95
N VAL A 365 6.48 6.40 19.02
CA VAL A 365 5.20 6.12 19.68
C VAL A 365 5.40 6.13 21.20
N VAL A 366 4.57 6.92 21.87
CA VAL A 366 4.65 7.17 23.33
C VAL A 366 3.36 6.85 24.07
N GLY A 367 2.31 6.44 23.36
CA GLY A 367 1.01 6.15 23.94
C GLY A 367 0.02 5.68 22.89
N SER A 368 -1.04 5.01 23.33
CA SER A 368 -2.21 4.76 22.47
C SER A 368 -3.51 4.88 23.27
N TYR A 369 -4.57 5.29 22.60
CA TYR A 369 -5.94 5.29 23.09
C TYR A 369 -6.80 4.50 22.11
N ARG A 370 -7.66 3.62 22.61
CA ARG A 370 -8.62 2.90 21.80
C ARG A 370 -10.03 3.12 22.31
N GLU A 371 -10.90 3.63 21.45
CA GLU A 371 -12.34 3.63 21.67
C GLU A 371 -12.90 2.30 21.16
N ASP A 372 -13.36 1.43 22.06
CA ASP A 372 -13.84 0.09 21.76
C ASP A 372 -15.37 0.06 21.72
N HIS A 373 -15.92 -0.12 20.52
CA HIS A 373 -17.35 -0.17 20.25
C HIS A 373 -17.89 -1.60 20.15
N GLY A 374 -17.12 -2.61 20.58
CA GLY A 374 -17.45 -4.02 20.49
C GLY A 374 -16.84 -4.67 19.24
N PRO A 375 -17.61 -4.89 18.15
CA PRO A 375 -17.07 -5.47 16.93
C PRO A 375 -16.16 -4.53 16.13
N TRP A 376 -16.07 -3.26 16.53
CA TRP A 376 -15.24 -2.23 15.88
C TRP A 376 -14.56 -1.36 16.94
N GLY A 377 -13.44 -0.73 16.59
CA GLY A 377 -12.85 0.30 17.43
C GLY A 377 -11.93 1.24 16.65
N TYR A 378 -11.70 2.43 17.21
CA TYR A 378 -10.75 3.41 16.68
C TYR A 378 -9.54 3.52 17.60
N ALA A 379 -8.33 3.36 17.06
CA ALA A 379 -7.08 3.55 17.80
C ALA A 379 -6.39 4.87 17.43
N THR A 380 -6.25 5.77 18.40
CA THR A 380 -5.40 6.96 18.30
C THR A 380 -4.02 6.64 18.89
N VAL A 381 -2.99 6.66 18.05
CA VAL A 381 -1.59 6.49 18.46
C VAL A 381 -0.97 7.84 18.72
N PHE A 382 -0.43 8.06 19.91
CA PHE A 382 0.27 9.29 20.27
C PHE A 382 1.75 9.15 19.93
N ALA A 383 2.28 10.11 19.18
CA ALA A 383 3.68 10.11 18.78
C ALA A 383 4.30 11.50 18.89
N PHE A 384 5.62 11.51 19.05
CA PHE A 384 6.44 12.71 18.89
C PHE A 384 7.45 12.50 17.76
N GLU A 385 7.90 13.59 17.13
CA GLU A 385 9.08 13.54 16.26
C GLU A 385 10.30 13.02 17.05
N LYS A 386 11.10 12.16 16.41
CA LYS A 386 12.38 11.72 16.97
C LYS A 386 13.36 12.90 17.01
N PRO A 387 14.29 12.93 17.98
CA PRO A 387 15.35 13.93 17.99
C PRO A 387 16.15 13.93 16.69
N GLY A 388 16.30 15.10 16.06
CA GLY A 388 17.01 15.24 14.78
C GLY A 388 16.17 14.93 13.53
N HIS A 389 14.94 14.47 13.70
CA HIS A 389 13.99 14.25 12.61
C HIS A 389 12.97 15.38 12.55
N GLN A 390 12.49 15.68 11.35
CA GLN A 390 11.38 16.59 11.12
C GLN A 390 10.45 15.99 10.08
N VAL A 391 9.19 15.76 10.46
CA VAL A 391 8.15 15.29 9.56
C VAL A 391 7.71 16.45 8.68
N GLN A 392 7.79 16.22 7.37
CA GLN A 392 7.29 17.10 6.32
C GLN A 392 6.00 16.50 5.76
N PRO A 393 4.84 16.92 6.31
CA PRO A 393 3.57 16.33 5.92
C PRO A 393 3.23 16.64 4.47
N GLN A 394 2.61 15.68 3.80
CA GLN A 394 2.10 15.85 2.45
C GLN A 394 0.78 15.10 2.32
N ALA A 395 -0.23 15.74 1.74
CA ALA A 395 -1.45 15.08 1.31
C ALA A 395 -1.11 14.21 0.09
N ASN A 396 -1.08 12.90 0.30
CA ASN A 396 -0.62 11.91 -0.67
C ASN A 396 -1.77 11.18 -1.37
N ASP A 397 -3.01 11.41 -0.95
CA ASP A 397 -4.22 10.80 -1.48
C ASP A 397 -5.31 11.84 -1.81
N ASP A 398 -6.37 11.35 -2.47
CA ASP A 398 -7.56 12.15 -2.80
C ASP A 398 -8.49 12.33 -1.58
N GLU A 399 -8.17 11.69 -0.44
CA GLU A 399 -8.95 11.72 0.81
C GLU A 399 -8.61 12.94 1.68
N SER A 400 -7.55 13.67 1.33
CA SER A 400 -7.01 14.80 2.08
C SER A 400 -7.10 16.10 1.28
N MET A 401 -7.73 17.14 1.84
CA MET A 401 -7.69 18.51 1.29
C MET A 401 -6.37 19.21 1.63
N SER A 402 -5.88 19.00 2.85
CA SER A 402 -4.55 19.44 3.31
C SER A 402 -4.12 18.63 4.53
N VAL A 403 -2.82 18.63 4.82
CA VAL A 403 -2.24 18.09 6.04
C VAL A 403 -1.33 19.17 6.62
N GLU A 404 -1.61 19.63 7.83
CA GLU A 404 -1.00 20.84 8.38
C GLU A 404 -0.57 20.68 9.84
N TRP A 405 0.53 21.35 10.17
CA TRP A 405 0.91 21.59 11.55
C TRP A 405 0.03 22.70 12.13
N VAL A 406 -0.81 22.34 13.10
CA VAL A 406 -1.70 23.27 13.79
C VAL A 406 -1.10 23.62 15.15
N PRO A 407 -1.00 24.93 15.50
CA PRO A 407 -0.54 25.33 16.82
C PRO A 407 -1.37 24.67 17.92
N PHE A 408 -0.69 24.07 18.90
CA PHE A 408 -1.32 23.19 19.89
C PHE A 408 -2.45 23.88 20.68
N ASP A 409 -2.31 25.17 20.99
CA ASP A 409 -3.30 25.99 21.69
C ASP A 409 -4.49 26.43 20.82
N LYS A 410 -4.43 26.19 19.50
CA LYS A 410 -5.47 26.54 18.54
C LYS A 410 -6.28 25.35 18.06
N VAL A 411 -5.88 24.11 18.35
CA VAL A 411 -6.55 22.90 17.83
C VAL A 411 -8.06 22.91 18.10
N ALA A 412 -8.48 23.27 19.31
CA ALA A 412 -9.90 23.33 19.68
C ALA A 412 -10.73 24.41 18.92
N GLN A 413 -10.07 25.29 18.16
CA GLN A 413 -10.72 26.31 17.33
C GLN A 413 -11.02 25.81 15.92
N TYR A 414 -10.43 24.68 15.51
CA TYR A 414 -10.67 24.05 14.22
C TYR A 414 -11.97 23.25 14.26
N LYS A 415 -12.58 23.05 13.09
CA LYS A 415 -13.75 22.16 12.96
C LYS A 415 -13.28 20.70 13.02
N LEU A 416 -13.06 20.17 14.22
CA LEU A 416 -12.59 18.80 14.42
C LEU A 416 -13.68 17.78 14.06
N ILE A 417 -13.28 16.57 13.67
CA ILE A 417 -14.20 15.44 13.52
C ILE A 417 -14.84 15.12 14.89
N SER A 418 -16.11 14.70 14.92
CA SER A 418 -16.88 14.59 16.17
C SER A 418 -16.18 13.80 17.29
N PRO A 419 -15.56 12.63 17.05
CA PRO A 419 -14.82 11.91 18.08
C PRO A 419 -13.61 12.67 18.62
N LEU A 420 -12.81 13.31 17.75
CA LEU A 420 -11.65 14.08 18.17
C LEU A 420 -12.06 15.34 18.93
N GLN A 421 -13.12 16.04 18.49
CA GLN A 421 -13.64 17.22 19.19
C GLN A 421 -14.04 16.90 20.63
N ARG A 422 -14.64 15.72 20.83
CA ARG A 422 -15.08 15.20 22.13
C ARG A 422 -13.90 14.83 23.01
N ASP A 423 -12.92 14.11 22.47
CA ASP A 423 -11.80 13.54 23.24
C ASP A 423 -10.62 14.53 23.41
N TRP A 424 -10.61 15.63 22.66
CA TRP A 424 -9.51 16.60 22.64
C TRP A 424 -9.07 17.10 24.03
N PRO A 425 -9.97 17.49 24.96
CA PRO A 425 -9.53 17.96 26.28
C PRO A 425 -8.68 16.94 27.04
N GLU A 426 -9.03 15.65 26.95
CA GLU A 426 -8.27 14.58 27.60
C GLU A 426 -6.99 14.26 26.83
N PHE A 427 -7.03 14.29 25.50
CA PHE A 427 -5.84 14.10 24.65
C PHE A 427 -4.82 15.21 24.85
N GLU A 428 -5.27 16.45 25.03
CA GLU A 428 -4.42 17.61 25.30
C GLU A 428 -3.64 17.43 26.62
N GLU A 429 -4.32 17.06 27.70
CA GLU A 429 -3.69 16.78 29.00
C GLU A 429 -2.78 15.55 28.94
N ARG A 430 -3.19 14.50 28.23
CA ARG A 430 -2.38 13.31 28.03
C ARG A 430 -1.11 13.61 27.25
N LEU A 431 -1.18 14.38 26.16
CA LEU A 431 -0.03 14.82 25.39
C LEU A 431 0.95 15.64 26.25
N LYS A 432 0.46 16.58 27.06
CA LYS A 432 1.29 17.35 28.02
C LYS A 432 1.99 16.42 29.03
N SER A 433 1.27 15.44 29.57
CA SER A 433 1.81 14.46 30.52
C SER A 433 2.89 13.58 29.87
N LEU A 434 2.62 13.06 28.67
CA LEU A 434 3.58 12.28 27.88
C LEU A 434 4.83 13.10 27.57
N ALA A 435 4.68 14.35 27.12
CA ALA A 435 5.82 15.23 26.82
C ALA A 435 6.69 15.52 28.06
N ALA A 436 6.08 15.60 29.25
CA ALA A 436 6.80 15.82 30.51
C ALA A 436 7.59 14.58 30.96
N GLN A 437 7.04 13.39 30.76
CA GLN A 437 7.69 12.10 31.06
C GLN A 437 8.81 11.79 30.06
N ASP A 438 8.62 12.23 28.82
CA ASP A 438 9.44 11.90 27.68
C ASP A 438 10.60 12.89 27.41
N ARG A 439 11.19 13.44 28.47
CA ARG A 439 12.32 14.37 28.31
C ARG A 439 13.58 13.60 27.91
N PRO A 440 14.35 14.09 26.91
CA PRO A 440 15.64 13.49 26.58
C PRO A 440 16.53 13.48 27.83
N GLN A 441 17.13 12.32 28.14
CA GLN A 441 18.17 12.26 29.17
C GLN A 441 19.29 13.24 28.74
N ARG A 442 19.62 14.16 29.64
CA ARG A 442 20.65 15.19 29.43
C ARG A 442 22.03 14.61 29.21
#